data_AF-A0A520IQ81-F1
#
_entry.id   AF-A0A520IQ81-F1
#
_cell.length_a   1.000
_cell.length_b   1.000
_cell.length_c   1.000
_cell.angle_alpha   90.00
_cell.angle_beta   90.00
_cell.angle_gamma   90.00
#
_symmetry.space_group_name_H-M   'P 1'
#
loop_
_entity.id
_entity.type
_entity.pdbx_description
1 polymer ?
#
loop_
_entity_poly.entity_id
_entity_poly.type
_entity_poly.pdbx_seq_one_letter_code
_entity_poly.pdbx_strand_id
1 'polypeptide(L)'
;MINQFTQLNQVTGIAKYIVPRGSILDLNKIELSSQNLRTQIDVDKSWNNNSISGVIGAEVGQTRSNGNAYRTYGYNEDLGVATGLIDPVNSYPLFYGGTATIGNTNSFSGTDNRSISYYASGAYTYLSRYSISGSIRKDQSNIFGVNTNQKGRPFWSAGAAWELTREKFFPLDAFSYFKLRATYGTSGNVDNSLSALTVMSYTGSPNSLTGFTQAVINKFANPDLRWEKTGMFNIGFDFATSGGRISGSLDYYQKRGTDLLGDALVDITTGLKVTSVRKNVAEMSGKGIDLTLNSTNIDRKFKWRSTLLLAYTQNRVQDYYLSTYQGSTYITPQGNLVTPVAGYPVYSIFSYRSAGLDPANGNPRGYLGDKISTDYTAITGNGTHVADLVYNGPSTPVVSGAIRNTLNYKNFELAVNITYKLGYYFRKSSVSYSALFSGWVQHADYMSRWQKTGDEHFTTIPSLIYPADPNRDAFYAGSETLVRRADHLRLQYISIAYSVPGIKSKKLPIRDLSITANASNLGMLWAANKDGIDPDYPYDISPPKMLSFGLRAQF
;
A
#
# COMPACT_ATOMS: atom_id res chain seq x y z
N MET A 1 26.96 -21.30 9.63
CA MET A 1 27.71 -20.37 10.51
C MET A 1 28.67 -21.10 11.45
N ILE A 2 28.22 -21.96 12.38
CA ILE A 2 29.13 -22.69 13.32
C ILE A 2 30.22 -23.48 12.57
N ASN A 3 29.82 -24.25 11.54
CA ASN A 3 30.74 -25.05 10.73
C ASN A 3 31.76 -24.21 9.94
N GLN A 4 31.44 -22.94 9.63
CA GLN A 4 32.32 -22.07 8.87
C GLN A 4 33.52 -21.61 9.71
N PHE A 5 33.33 -21.39 11.01
CA PHE A 5 34.37 -20.96 11.96
C PHE A 5 35.00 -22.11 12.75
N THR A 6 34.73 -23.36 12.36
CA THR A 6 35.31 -24.52 13.02
C THR A 6 36.77 -24.69 12.61
N GLN A 7 37.67 -24.79 13.58
CA GLN A 7 39.09 -25.01 13.36
C GLN A 7 39.43 -26.47 13.66
N LEU A 8 39.94 -27.19 12.67
CA LEU A 8 40.38 -28.57 12.84
C LEU A 8 41.87 -28.61 13.18
N ASN A 9 42.21 -29.26 14.28
CA ASN A 9 43.59 -29.62 14.55
C ASN A 9 44.02 -30.67 13.52
N GLN A 10 44.94 -30.32 12.63
CA GLN A 10 45.34 -31.20 11.52
C GLN A 10 46.11 -32.45 11.96
N VAL A 11 46.61 -32.49 13.21
CA VAL A 11 47.36 -33.62 13.77
C VAL A 11 46.44 -34.57 14.52
N THR A 12 45.47 -34.05 15.29
CA THR A 12 44.60 -34.86 16.16
C THR A 12 43.19 -35.07 15.61
N GLY A 13 42.79 -34.34 14.56
CA GLY A 13 41.44 -34.37 14.01
C GLY A 13 40.36 -33.75 14.92
N ILE A 14 40.75 -33.16 16.06
CA ILE A 14 39.81 -32.57 17.02
C ILE A 14 39.34 -31.20 16.49
N ALA A 15 38.03 -31.03 16.41
CA ALA A 15 37.39 -29.78 16.02
C ALA A 15 37.25 -28.82 17.21
N LYS A 16 37.83 -27.62 17.07
CA LYS A 16 37.62 -26.48 17.96
C LYS A 16 36.54 -25.56 17.38
N TYR A 17 35.47 -25.38 18.14
CA TYR A 17 34.36 -24.51 17.75
C TYR A 17 34.56 -23.11 18.32
N ILE A 18 34.82 -22.14 17.46
CA ILE A 18 34.95 -20.73 17.87
C ILE A 18 33.56 -20.14 18.20
N VAL A 19 32.54 -20.47 17.40
CA VAL A 19 31.15 -20.18 17.73
C VAL A 19 30.66 -21.28 18.67
N PRO A 20 30.17 -20.94 19.88
CA PRO A 20 29.69 -21.96 20.82
C PRO A 20 28.53 -22.79 20.25
N ARG A 21 28.46 -24.05 20.69
CA ARG A 21 27.41 -24.97 20.28
C ARG A 21 26.11 -24.64 20.99
N GLY A 22 25.03 -24.55 20.25
CA GLY A 22 23.69 -24.26 20.76
C GLY A 22 22.89 -23.45 19.75
N SER A 23 21.69 -23.03 20.14
CA SER A 23 20.83 -22.17 19.35
C SER A 23 21.37 -20.72 19.33
N ILE A 24 20.87 -19.93 18.39
CA ILE A 24 21.09 -18.49 18.34
C ILE A 24 19.78 -17.84 18.80
N LEU A 25 19.82 -17.07 19.88
CA LEU A 25 18.68 -16.31 20.38
C LEU A 25 18.80 -14.87 19.90
N ASP A 26 17.81 -14.43 19.12
CA ASP A 26 17.66 -13.04 18.69
C ASP A 26 16.52 -12.37 19.45
N LEU A 27 16.84 -11.33 20.22
CA LEU A 27 15.88 -10.52 20.96
C LEU A 27 15.76 -9.15 20.33
N ASN A 28 14.57 -8.79 19.88
CA ASN A 28 14.26 -7.44 19.38
C ASN A 28 13.20 -6.81 20.28
N LYS A 29 13.55 -5.72 20.96
CA LYS A 29 12.65 -4.96 21.81
C LYS A 29 12.46 -3.56 21.22
N ILE A 30 11.23 -3.20 20.92
CA ILE A 30 10.85 -1.84 20.53
C ILE A 30 9.89 -1.30 21.59
N GLU A 31 10.22 -0.15 22.16
CA GLU A 31 9.37 0.57 23.11
C GLU A 31 8.90 1.86 22.45
N LEU A 32 7.58 2.03 22.36
CA LEU A 32 6.92 3.21 21.81
C LEU A 32 6.14 3.91 22.92
N SER A 33 6.47 5.17 23.18
CA SER A 33 5.71 6.03 24.10
C SER A 33 5.14 7.20 23.32
N SER A 34 3.85 7.47 23.48
CA SER A 34 3.17 8.59 22.83
C SER A 34 2.39 9.40 23.85
N GLN A 35 2.57 10.71 23.82
CA GLN A 35 1.90 11.67 24.69
C GLN A 35 1.29 12.76 23.84
N ASN A 36 0.00 13.07 24.06
CA ASN A 36 -0.72 14.11 23.34
C ASN A 36 -1.51 14.96 24.33
N LEU A 37 -1.42 16.28 24.18
CA LEU A 37 -2.21 17.26 24.92
C LEU A 37 -2.98 18.10 23.93
N ARG A 38 -4.31 18.19 24.11
CA ARG A 38 -5.21 19.00 23.29
C ARG A 38 -6.04 19.90 24.18
N THR A 39 -6.11 21.17 23.81
CA THR A 39 -6.99 22.17 24.45
C THR A 39 -7.84 22.83 23.38
N GLN A 40 -9.14 22.96 23.63
CA GLN A 40 -10.07 23.55 22.68
C GLN A 40 -11.20 24.31 23.37
N ILE A 41 -11.81 25.21 22.61
CA ILE A 41 -13.03 25.94 22.96
C ILE A 41 -14.03 25.71 21.83
N ASP A 42 -15.21 25.23 22.18
CA ASP A 42 -16.32 24.99 21.26
C ASP A 42 -17.40 26.05 21.45
N VAL A 43 -17.96 26.52 20.34
CA VAL A 43 -19.09 27.44 20.29
C VAL A 43 -20.20 26.77 19.48
N ASP A 44 -21.39 26.68 20.06
CA ASP A 44 -22.62 26.31 19.36
C ASP A 44 -23.71 27.29 19.79
N LYS A 45 -24.22 28.07 18.83
CA LYS A 45 -25.25 29.07 19.10
C LYS A 45 -26.23 29.15 17.94
N SER A 46 -27.51 29.11 18.26
CA SER A 46 -28.60 29.39 17.33
C SER A 46 -29.41 30.60 17.80
N TRP A 47 -29.82 31.45 16.85
CA TRP A 47 -30.67 32.61 17.10
C TRP A 47 -31.49 32.96 15.87
N ASN A 48 -32.80 33.14 16.03
CA ASN A 48 -33.72 33.38 14.93
C ASN A 48 -33.53 32.34 13.81
N ASN A 49 -33.13 32.81 12.64
CA ASN A 49 -32.87 32.03 11.44
C ASN A 49 -31.38 31.73 11.22
N ASN A 50 -30.54 31.87 12.25
CA ASN A 50 -29.09 31.73 12.15
C ASN A 50 -28.61 30.66 13.11
N SER A 51 -27.65 29.85 12.69
CA SER A 51 -26.83 29.05 13.58
C SER A 51 -25.37 29.21 13.25
N ILE A 52 -24.53 29.24 14.28
CA ILE A 52 -23.08 29.20 14.18
C ILE A 52 -22.59 28.05 15.05
N SER A 53 -21.67 27.27 14.50
CA SER A 53 -20.89 26.32 15.26
C SER A 53 -19.42 26.50 14.92
N GLY A 54 -18.54 26.30 15.87
CA GLY A 54 -17.11 26.44 15.63
C GLY A 54 -16.27 25.95 16.80
N VAL A 55 -15.00 25.72 16.50
CA VAL A 55 -13.99 25.29 17.47
C VAL A 55 -12.68 26.02 17.19
N ILE A 56 -11.97 26.36 18.24
CA ILE A 56 -10.59 26.82 18.19
C ILE A 56 -9.78 26.01 19.20
N GLY A 57 -8.58 25.59 18.82
CA GLY A 57 -7.76 24.79 19.73
C GLY A 57 -6.31 24.67 19.33
N ALA A 58 -5.55 24.08 20.24
CA ALA A 58 -4.14 23.75 20.06
C ALA A 58 -3.89 22.30 20.47
N GLU A 59 -2.88 21.70 19.86
CA GLU A 59 -2.47 20.32 20.11
C GLU A 59 -0.94 20.25 20.14
N VAL A 60 -0.41 19.54 21.12
CA VAL A 60 1.02 19.21 21.23
C VAL A 60 1.14 17.71 21.38
N GLY A 61 1.96 17.10 20.53
CA GLY A 61 2.19 15.67 20.52
C GLY A 61 3.68 15.33 20.54
N GLN A 62 4.05 14.29 21.28
CA GLN A 62 5.35 13.65 21.21
C GLN A 62 5.18 12.14 21.07
N THR A 63 5.92 11.56 20.12
CA THR A 63 6.10 10.11 20.01
C THR A 63 7.58 9.79 20.07
N ARG A 64 7.97 8.97 21.04
CA ARG A 64 9.33 8.46 21.22
C ARG A 64 9.35 6.97 20.95
N SER A 65 10.27 6.53 20.10
CA SER A 65 10.52 5.11 19.88
C SER A 65 11.97 4.79 20.17
N ASN A 66 12.21 3.82 21.05
CA ASN A 66 13.54 3.27 21.33
C ASN A 66 13.53 1.79 20.95
N GLY A 67 14.53 1.34 20.19
CA GLY A 67 14.65 -0.04 19.74
C GLY A 67 16.01 -0.60 20.07
N ASN A 68 16.05 -1.80 20.67
CA ASN A 68 17.27 -2.53 20.96
C ASN A 68 17.16 -3.94 20.38
N ALA A 69 18.18 -4.37 19.64
CA ALA A 69 18.34 -5.74 19.20
C ALA A 69 19.54 -6.38 19.91
N TYR A 70 19.44 -7.65 20.26
CA TYR A 70 20.52 -8.44 20.85
C TYR A 70 20.58 -9.82 20.22
N ARG A 71 21.80 -10.31 19.96
CA ARG A 71 22.02 -11.71 19.56
C ARG A 71 22.91 -12.43 20.56
N THR A 72 22.45 -13.59 20.98
CA THR A 72 23.17 -14.49 21.89
C THR A 72 23.44 -15.82 21.20
N TYR A 73 24.70 -16.21 21.12
CA TYR A 73 25.14 -17.48 20.55
C TYR A 73 25.26 -18.57 21.62
N GLY A 74 25.10 -19.84 21.24
CA GLY A 74 25.23 -20.96 22.17
C GLY A 74 24.11 -21.04 23.21
N TYR A 75 22.95 -20.47 22.91
CA TYR A 75 21.78 -20.47 23.79
C TYR A 75 21.20 -21.88 23.89
N ASN A 76 20.96 -22.32 25.12
CA ASN A 76 20.24 -23.55 25.44
C ASN A 76 18.83 -23.17 25.90
N GLU A 77 17.83 -23.58 25.12
CA GLU A 77 16.42 -23.23 25.36
C GLU A 77 15.85 -23.90 26.62
N ASP A 78 16.25 -25.14 26.90
CA ASP A 78 15.75 -25.92 28.05
C ASP A 78 16.27 -25.38 29.39
N LEU A 79 17.51 -24.87 29.39
CA LEU A 79 18.19 -24.37 30.60
C LEU A 79 18.13 -22.84 30.73
N GLY A 80 17.77 -22.12 29.66
CA GLY A 80 17.77 -20.66 29.62
C GLY A 80 19.15 -20.02 29.74
N VAL A 81 20.23 -20.75 29.44
CA VAL A 81 21.63 -20.28 29.58
C VAL A 81 22.32 -20.19 28.23
N ALA A 82 23.28 -19.27 28.10
CA ALA A 82 24.17 -19.19 26.96
C ALA A 82 25.53 -19.79 27.30
N THR A 83 26.05 -20.63 26.41
CA THR A 83 27.36 -21.24 26.57
C THR A 83 28.40 -20.38 25.84
N GLY A 84 29.22 -19.65 26.58
CA GLY A 84 30.38 -18.93 26.03
C GLY A 84 30.11 -17.52 25.47
N LEU A 85 31.19 -16.76 25.33
CA LEU A 85 31.21 -15.42 24.76
C LEU A 85 31.86 -15.48 23.38
N ILE A 86 31.31 -14.73 22.44
CA ILE A 86 31.91 -14.53 21.13
C ILE A 86 32.59 -13.17 21.12
N ASP A 87 33.78 -13.12 20.54
CA ASP A 87 34.46 -11.87 20.21
C ASP A 87 34.11 -11.49 18.76
N PRO A 88 33.33 -10.41 18.55
CA PRO A 88 32.91 -9.99 17.22
C PRO A 88 33.93 -9.11 16.49
N VAL A 89 35.03 -8.76 17.15
CA VAL A 89 36.03 -7.80 16.62
C VAL A 89 37.12 -8.54 15.86
N ASN A 90 37.63 -9.64 16.43
CA ASN A 90 38.74 -10.38 15.83
C ASN A 90 38.27 -11.29 14.69
N SER A 91 39.12 -11.38 13.65
CA SER A 91 38.89 -12.28 12.52
C SER A 91 39.38 -13.69 12.84
N TYR A 92 38.60 -14.69 12.42
CA TYR A 92 38.88 -16.10 12.60
C TYR A 92 39.09 -16.78 11.25
N PRO A 93 40.03 -17.74 11.15
CA PRO A 93 40.14 -18.64 10.01
C PRO A 93 38.83 -19.37 9.72
N LEU A 94 38.46 -19.41 8.44
CA LEU A 94 37.33 -20.16 7.94
C LEU A 94 37.77 -21.58 7.56
N PHE A 95 36.89 -22.56 7.78
CA PHE A 95 37.18 -23.96 7.47
C PHE A 95 37.52 -24.21 5.99
N TYR A 96 36.93 -23.43 5.08
CA TYR A 96 37.14 -23.51 3.62
C TYR A 96 38.19 -22.53 3.10
N GLY A 97 38.98 -21.90 3.97
CA GLY A 97 40.00 -20.91 3.62
C GLY A 97 39.51 -19.46 3.74
N GLY A 98 40.46 -18.55 4.00
CA GLY A 98 40.20 -17.14 4.29
C GLY A 98 39.92 -16.88 5.77
N THR A 99 39.57 -15.63 6.09
CA THR A 99 39.22 -15.20 7.45
C THR A 99 37.93 -14.38 7.44
N ALA A 100 37.16 -14.43 8.52
CA ALA A 100 35.99 -13.58 8.73
C ALA A 100 35.79 -13.28 10.21
N THR A 101 35.07 -12.20 10.52
CA THR A 101 34.60 -11.92 11.89
C THR A 101 33.28 -12.63 12.16
N ILE A 102 32.99 -12.90 13.43
CA ILE A 102 31.67 -13.42 13.82
C ILE A 102 30.76 -12.22 14.07
N GLY A 103 29.77 -12.03 13.19
CA GLY A 103 28.89 -10.87 13.24
C GLY A 103 28.12 -10.72 14.56
N ASN A 104 28.07 -9.51 15.10
CA ASN A 104 27.14 -9.13 16.15
C ASN A 104 26.02 -8.29 15.55
N THR A 105 24.76 -8.59 15.88
CA THR A 105 23.59 -7.83 15.42
C THR A 105 23.03 -6.91 16.50
N ASN A 106 23.79 -6.68 17.58
CA ASN A 106 23.43 -5.71 18.61
C ASN A 106 23.25 -4.33 17.97
N SER A 107 22.08 -3.76 18.15
CA SER A 107 21.78 -2.43 17.63
C SER A 107 20.94 -1.65 18.62
N PHE A 108 21.15 -0.32 18.63
CA PHE A 108 20.42 0.64 19.44
C PHE A 108 19.90 1.72 18.52
N SER A 109 18.62 2.06 18.68
CA SER A 109 17.96 3.08 17.87
C SER A 109 17.04 3.91 18.75
N GLY A 110 16.91 5.19 18.40
CA GLY A 110 16.08 6.15 19.11
C GLY A 110 15.55 7.19 18.14
N THR A 111 14.25 7.48 18.21
CA THR A 111 13.61 8.55 17.45
C THR A 111 12.67 9.35 18.36
N ASP A 112 12.67 10.67 18.17
CA ASP A 112 11.78 11.60 18.86
C ASP A 112 11.06 12.45 17.81
N ASN A 113 9.76 12.22 17.65
CA ASN A 113 8.89 13.01 16.78
C ASN A 113 8.06 13.94 17.65
N ARG A 114 8.12 15.25 17.38
CA ARG A 114 7.38 16.28 18.12
C ARG A 114 6.60 17.15 17.15
N SER A 115 5.35 17.43 17.51
CA SER A 115 4.48 18.31 16.74
C SER A 115 3.75 19.30 17.62
N ILE A 116 3.50 20.47 17.05
CA ILE A 116 2.59 21.47 17.63
C ILE A 116 1.67 21.96 16.51
N SER A 117 0.39 22.03 16.82
CA SER A 117 -0.65 22.37 15.85
C SER A 117 -1.61 23.38 16.45
N TYR A 118 -2.01 24.36 15.65
CA TYR A 118 -3.05 25.33 15.98
C TYR A 118 -4.15 25.20 14.95
N TYR A 119 -5.41 25.13 15.38
CA TYR A 119 -6.52 24.99 14.45
C TYR A 119 -7.73 25.81 14.87
N ALA A 120 -8.50 26.23 13.87
CA ALA A 120 -9.81 26.80 14.02
C ALA A 120 -10.71 26.30 12.90
N SER A 121 -11.97 26.01 13.21
CA SER A 121 -12.99 25.74 12.21
C SER A 121 -14.32 26.33 12.64
N GLY A 122 -15.14 26.68 11.66
CA GLY A 122 -16.45 27.23 11.90
C GLY A 122 -17.40 26.97 10.74
N ALA A 123 -18.68 26.94 11.05
CA ALA A 123 -19.76 26.87 10.10
C ALA A 123 -20.85 27.85 10.52
N TYR A 124 -21.43 28.53 9.53
CA TYR A 124 -22.59 29.39 9.70
C TYR A 124 -23.69 28.87 8.78
N THR A 125 -24.89 28.71 9.33
CA THR A 125 -26.06 28.27 8.57
C THR A 125 -27.18 29.29 8.71
N TYR A 126 -27.69 29.77 7.57
CA TYR A 126 -28.82 30.67 7.47
C TYR A 126 -30.08 29.92 7.02
N LEU A 127 -31.20 30.12 7.71
CA LEU A 127 -32.52 29.52 7.50
C LEU A 127 -32.54 27.98 7.49
N SER A 128 -31.48 27.36 8.02
CA SER A 128 -31.21 25.93 7.83
C SER A 128 -31.06 25.52 6.35
N ARG A 129 -30.78 26.46 5.44
CA ARG A 129 -30.69 26.21 3.98
C ARG A 129 -29.30 26.45 3.42
N TYR A 130 -28.70 27.58 3.77
CA TYR A 130 -27.41 28.01 3.23
C TYR A 130 -26.38 27.85 4.32
N SER A 131 -25.46 26.90 4.15
CA SER A 131 -24.35 26.68 5.06
C SER A 131 -23.06 27.13 4.38
N ILE A 132 -22.27 27.92 5.08
CA ILE A 132 -20.87 28.17 4.72
C ILE A 132 -19.99 27.63 5.84
N SER A 133 -18.85 27.06 5.50
CA SER A 133 -17.88 26.54 6.46
C SER A 133 -16.47 26.90 6.06
N GLY A 134 -15.60 27.00 7.07
CA GLY A 134 -14.19 27.24 6.89
C GLY A 134 -13.37 26.57 7.98
N SER A 135 -12.16 26.16 7.64
CA SER A 135 -11.18 25.73 8.63
C SER A 135 -9.79 26.21 8.25
N ILE A 136 -8.95 26.40 9.26
CA ILE A 136 -7.53 26.66 9.12
C ILE A 136 -6.78 25.88 10.20
N ARG A 137 -5.65 25.28 9.83
CA ARG A 137 -4.76 24.55 10.72
C ARG A 137 -3.32 24.86 10.34
N LYS A 138 -2.48 25.19 11.33
CA LYS A 138 -1.04 25.36 11.16
C LYS A 138 -0.34 24.27 11.94
N ASP A 139 0.30 23.35 11.23
CA ASP A 139 1.03 22.22 11.80
C ASP A 139 2.53 22.49 11.76
N GLN A 140 3.23 22.16 12.84
CA GLN A 140 4.68 22.24 12.93
C GLN A 140 5.30 20.91 13.36
N SER A 141 6.48 20.61 12.82
CA SER A 141 7.23 19.38 13.08
C SER A 141 8.71 19.68 13.33
N ASN A 142 9.37 18.86 14.16
CA ASN A 142 10.78 18.97 14.49
C ASN A 142 11.74 18.42 13.41
N ILE A 143 11.22 17.90 12.29
CA ILE A 143 12.01 17.28 11.21
C ILE A 143 12.54 18.29 10.17
N PHE A 144 11.89 19.46 10.05
CA PHE A 144 12.27 20.49 9.09
C PHE A 144 13.39 21.41 9.60
N GLY A 145 14.12 21.98 8.64
CA GLY A 145 15.24 22.89 8.91
C GLY A 145 14.84 24.17 9.62
N VAL A 146 15.84 24.93 10.09
CA VAL A 146 15.65 26.15 10.90
C VAL A 146 15.06 27.33 10.11
N ASN A 147 14.97 27.24 8.78
CA ASN A 147 14.38 28.27 7.94
C ASN A 147 12.91 28.48 8.31
N THR A 148 12.59 29.72 8.72
CA THR A 148 11.35 30.14 9.41
C THR A 148 10.05 29.72 8.71
N ASN A 149 10.06 29.51 7.39
CA ASN A 149 8.87 29.16 6.60
C ASN A 149 8.64 27.64 6.39
N GLN A 150 9.60 26.78 6.71
CA GLN A 150 9.48 25.32 6.50
C GLN A 150 8.96 24.57 7.74
N LYS A 151 9.14 25.15 8.94
CA LYS A 151 8.70 24.53 10.19
C LYS A 151 7.20 24.50 10.38
N GLY A 152 6.44 25.40 9.74
CA GLY A 152 4.99 25.45 9.91
C GLY A 152 4.24 25.97 8.70
N ARG A 153 3.39 25.12 8.11
CA ARG A 153 2.59 25.44 6.91
C ARG A 153 1.11 25.55 7.30
N PRO A 154 0.42 26.65 6.97
CA PRO A 154 -1.01 26.74 7.15
C PRO A 154 -1.73 25.97 6.04
N PHE A 155 -2.71 25.17 6.46
CA PHE A 155 -3.65 24.42 5.65
C PHE A 155 -5.04 24.94 5.93
N TRP A 156 -5.87 25.08 4.92
CA TRP A 156 -7.21 25.61 5.09
C TRP A 156 -8.23 24.84 4.25
N SER A 157 -9.50 24.96 4.60
CA SER A 157 -10.60 24.56 3.74
C SER A 157 -11.74 25.55 3.80
N ALA A 158 -12.50 25.64 2.73
CA ALA A 158 -13.74 26.40 2.65
C ALA A 158 -14.79 25.54 1.96
N GLY A 159 -16.03 25.68 2.40
CA GLY A 159 -17.15 24.91 1.87
C GLY A 159 -18.44 25.72 1.87
N ALA A 160 -19.31 25.38 0.93
CA ALA A 160 -20.67 25.87 0.89
C ALA A 160 -21.62 24.69 0.67
N ALA A 161 -22.80 24.76 1.25
CA ALA A 161 -23.87 23.82 1.01
C ALA A 161 -25.22 24.53 0.94
N TRP A 162 -26.09 24.00 0.07
CA TRP A 162 -27.42 24.52 -0.16
C TRP A 162 -28.45 23.38 -0.13
N GLU A 163 -29.35 23.42 0.85
CA GLU A 163 -30.46 22.48 0.96
C GLU A 163 -31.65 22.97 0.13
N LEU A 164 -31.71 22.50 -1.13
CA LEU A 164 -32.73 22.88 -2.12
C LEU A 164 -34.14 22.47 -1.69
N THR A 165 -34.30 21.37 -0.95
CA THR A 165 -35.62 20.93 -0.47
C THR A 165 -36.30 21.89 0.50
N ARG A 166 -35.58 22.88 1.02
CA ARG A 166 -36.17 23.95 1.84
C ARG A 166 -36.61 25.16 1.02
N GLU A 167 -36.40 25.16 -0.29
CA GLU A 167 -36.82 26.23 -1.17
C GLU A 167 -38.27 26.10 -1.59
N LYS A 168 -38.98 27.22 -1.66
CA LYS A 168 -40.40 27.25 -2.05
C LYS A 168 -40.64 26.78 -3.49
N PHE A 169 -39.65 26.94 -4.36
CA PHE A 169 -39.74 26.55 -5.76
C PHE A 169 -39.40 25.07 -6.01
N PHE A 170 -38.86 24.37 -5.01
CA PHE A 170 -38.34 23.03 -5.21
C PHE A 170 -39.48 21.98 -5.18
N PRO A 171 -39.58 21.12 -6.20
CA PRO A 171 -40.64 20.11 -6.28
C PRO A 171 -40.41 18.97 -5.26
N LEU A 172 -41.26 18.93 -4.22
CA LEU A 172 -41.21 17.91 -3.15
C LEU A 172 -41.88 16.58 -3.52
N ASP A 173 -42.55 16.53 -4.67
CA ASP A 173 -43.16 15.33 -5.24
C ASP A 173 -42.12 14.33 -5.76
N ALA A 174 -40.94 14.81 -6.18
CA ALA A 174 -39.83 13.98 -6.63
C ALA A 174 -38.81 13.63 -5.52
N PHE A 175 -38.42 14.61 -4.68
CA PHE A 175 -37.44 14.41 -3.61
C PHE A 175 -37.91 14.95 -2.25
N SER A 176 -37.74 14.14 -1.19
CA SER A 176 -37.94 14.56 0.20
C SER A 176 -36.71 15.24 0.81
N TYR A 177 -35.53 15.00 0.22
CA TYR A 177 -34.28 15.65 0.61
C TYR A 177 -33.40 15.85 -0.62
N PHE A 178 -32.84 17.04 -0.78
CA PHE A 178 -31.87 17.33 -1.83
C PHE A 178 -30.94 18.46 -1.37
N LYS A 179 -29.64 18.18 -1.30
CA LYS A 179 -28.62 19.13 -0.83
C LYS A 179 -27.44 19.14 -1.79
N LEU A 180 -27.03 20.33 -2.23
CA LEU A 180 -25.80 20.55 -2.96
C LEU A 180 -24.68 20.92 -1.99
N ARG A 181 -23.46 20.46 -2.26
CA ARG A 181 -22.26 20.71 -1.46
C ARG A 181 -21.07 20.92 -2.37
N ALA A 182 -20.25 21.91 -2.06
CA ALA A 182 -18.97 22.15 -2.71
C ALA A 182 -17.93 22.55 -1.66
N THR A 183 -16.74 21.95 -1.74
CA THR A 183 -15.64 22.24 -0.83
C THR A 183 -14.32 22.33 -1.59
N TYR A 184 -13.43 23.20 -1.10
CA TYR A 184 -12.04 23.23 -1.52
C TYR A 184 -11.16 23.36 -0.29
N GLY A 185 -10.13 22.55 -0.21
CA GLY A 185 -9.19 22.62 0.89
C GLY A 185 -7.82 22.09 0.55
N THR A 186 -6.87 22.39 1.42
CA THR A 186 -5.50 21.92 1.33
C THR A 186 -5.15 21.18 2.61
N SER A 187 -4.39 20.10 2.49
CA SER A 187 -3.75 19.39 3.60
C SER A 187 -2.28 19.16 3.27
N GLY A 188 -1.50 18.73 4.25
CA GLY A 188 -0.12 18.33 3.99
C GLY A 188 0.33 17.14 4.81
N ASN A 189 1.43 16.55 4.34
CA ASN A 189 2.05 15.38 4.91
C ASN A 189 3.55 15.61 5.11
N VAL A 190 4.13 14.90 6.08
CA VAL A 190 5.56 14.90 6.39
C VAL A 190 6.05 13.47 6.42
N ASP A 191 7.20 13.23 5.80
CA ASP A 191 7.94 12.00 6.02
C ASP A 191 8.87 12.18 7.22
N ASN A 192 8.48 11.60 8.35
CA ASN A 192 9.24 11.67 9.60
C ASN A 192 10.57 10.88 9.55
N SER A 193 10.79 10.08 8.49
CA SER A 193 12.06 9.39 8.26
C SER A 193 13.12 10.29 7.64
N LEU A 194 12.76 11.45 7.08
CA LEU A 194 13.72 12.37 6.48
C LEU A 194 14.32 13.31 7.52
N SER A 195 15.35 14.05 7.13
CA SER A 195 15.95 15.09 7.97
C SER A 195 16.43 16.23 7.10
N ALA A 196 16.28 17.47 7.59
CA ALA A 196 16.94 18.62 6.98
C ALA A 196 18.46 18.62 7.22
N LEU A 197 18.95 17.81 8.16
CA LEU A 197 20.36 17.73 8.55
C LEU A 197 21.01 16.43 8.05
N THR A 198 22.32 16.44 7.90
CA THR A 198 23.09 15.22 7.65
C THR A 198 23.11 14.37 8.92
N VAL A 199 22.74 13.11 8.80
CA VAL A 199 22.75 12.14 9.91
C VAL A 199 23.76 11.05 9.62
N MET A 200 24.68 10.84 10.57
CA MET A 200 25.64 9.74 10.55
C MET A 200 25.24 8.68 11.59
N SER A 201 25.58 7.42 11.32
CA SER A 201 25.64 6.39 12.37
C SER A 201 27.03 5.78 12.42
N TYR A 202 27.48 5.48 13.62
CA TYR A 202 28.62 4.59 13.82
C TYR A 202 28.24 3.16 13.42
N THR A 203 29.11 2.47 12.71
CA THR A 203 28.90 1.06 12.38
C THR A 203 29.19 0.20 13.60
N GLY A 204 28.40 -0.85 13.82
CA GLY A 204 28.58 -1.77 14.95
C GLY A 204 29.86 -2.62 14.90
N SER A 205 30.62 -2.55 13.80
CA SER A 205 31.92 -3.19 13.63
C SER A 205 32.99 -2.14 13.34
N PRO A 206 34.20 -2.27 13.93
CA PRO A 206 35.33 -1.41 13.59
C PRO A 206 35.74 -1.52 12.13
N ASN A 207 36.46 -0.52 11.63
CA ASN A 207 37.05 -0.56 10.31
C ASN A 207 38.07 -1.71 10.22
N SER A 208 37.97 -2.55 9.18
CA SER A 208 38.81 -3.74 9.02
C SER A 208 40.31 -3.44 8.79
N LEU A 209 40.65 -2.23 8.33
CA LEU A 209 42.02 -1.81 8.08
C LEU A 209 42.65 -1.13 9.30
N THR A 210 41.90 -0.27 9.99
CA THR A 210 42.45 0.57 11.07
C THR A 210 42.07 0.12 12.48
N GLY A 211 41.06 -0.76 12.62
CA GLY A 211 40.56 -1.20 13.92
C GLY A 211 39.79 -0.13 14.72
N PHE A 212 39.63 1.08 14.18
CA PHE A 212 38.88 2.15 14.84
C PHE A 212 37.38 2.10 14.51
N THR A 213 36.57 2.65 15.40
CA THR A 213 35.15 2.91 15.13
C THR A 213 35.02 3.80 13.89
N GLN A 214 34.15 3.41 12.97
CA GLN A 214 33.86 4.19 11.76
C GLN A 214 32.40 4.63 11.76
N ALA A 215 32.11 5.71 11.04
CA ALA A 215 30.76 6.19 10.82
C ALA A 215 30.43 6.22 9.33
N VAL A 216 29.16 6.03 9.02
CA VAL A 216 28.60 6.16 7.68
C VAL A 216 27.52 7.24 7.69
N ILE A 217 27.43 7.99 6.59
CA ILE A 217 26.34 8.95 6.39
C ILE A 217 25.11 8.14 5.96
N ASN A 218 24.05 8.20 6.78
CA ASN A 218 22.79 7.50 6.50
C ASN A 218 21.78 8.40 5.80
N LYS A 219 21.81 9.70 6.14
CA LYS A 219 20.89 10.69 5.59
C LYS A 219 21.68 11.91 5.19
N PHE A 220 21.42 12.40 4.00
CA PHE A 220 22.02 13.61 3.47
C PHE A 220 21.15 14.80 3.82
N ALA A 221 21.78 15.94 4.15
CA ALA A 221 21.06 17.17 4.42
C ALA A 221 20.20 17.58 3.22
N ASN A 222 18.94 17.92 3.48
CA ASN A 222 18.04 18.54 2.52
C ASN A 222 17.45 19.82 3.14
N PRO A 223 18.12 20.98 3.00
CA PRO A 223 17.62 22.24 3.54
C PRO A 223 16.36 22.75 2.83
N ASP A 224 16.02 22.20 1.66
CA ASP A 224 14.81 22.54 0.89
C ASP A 224 13.62 21.62 1.19
N LEU A 225 13.79 20.72 2.17
CA LEU A 225 12.75 19.80 2.59
C LEU A 225 11.51 20.59 3.05
N ARG A 226 10.37 20.27 2.44
CA ARG A 226 9.09 20.94 2.70
C ARG A 226 7.96 19.93 2.78
N TRP A 227 6.83 20.38 3.32
CA TRP A 227 5.62 19.58 3.41
C TRP A 227 5.11 19.20 2.03
N GLU A 228 4.76 17.94 1.83
CA GLU A 228 3.94 17.54 0.69
C GLU A 228 2.57 18.21 0.83
N LYS A 229 2.05 18.85 -0.22
CA LYS A 229 0.76 19.52 -0.17
C LYS A 229 -0.23 18.84 -1.08
N THR A 230 -1.42 18.59 -0.55
CA THR A 230 -2.56 18.09 -1.30
C THR A 230 -3.64 19.16 -1.32
N GLY A 231 -4.01 19.66 -2.49
CA GLY A 231 -5.26 20.40 -2.71
C GLY A 231 -6.38 19.43 -3.10
N MET A 232 -7.59 19.64 -2.59
CA MET A 232 -8.76 18.84 -2.91
C MET A 232 -9.96 19.73 -3.16
N PHE A 233 -10.55 19.60 -4.34
CA PHE A 233 -11.86 20.13 -4.69
C PHE A 233 -12.86 18.98 -4.65
N ASN A 234 -14.02 19.20 -4.06
CA ASN A 234 -15.13 18.25 -4.05
C ASN A 234 -16.43 19.00 -4.35
N ILE A 235 -17.25 18.43 -5.22
CA ILE A 235 -18.62 18.87 -5.47
C ILE A 235 -19.51 17.64 -5.43
N GLY A 236 -20.61 17.72 -4.73
CA GLY A 236 -21.51 16.60 -4.62
C GLY A 236 -22.93 17.02 -4.31
N PHE A 237 -23.81 16.04 -4.36
CA PHE A 237 -25.17 16.20 -3.93
C PHE A 237 -25.65 14.98 -3.16
N ASP A 238 -26.45 15.25 -2.13
CA ASP A 238 -27.15 14.25 -1.34
C ASP A 238 -28.62 14.30 -1.70
N PHE A 239 -29.27 13.15 -1.82
CA PHE A 239 -30.67 13.09 -2.19
C PHE A 239 -31.43 11.96 -1.50
N ALA A 240 -32.75 12.14 -1.37
CA ALA A 240 -33.70 11.09 -1.04
C ALA A 240 -35.00 11.34 -1.81
N THR A 241 -35.50 10.31 -2.50
CA THR A 241 -36.76 10.38 -3.25
C THR A 241 -37.96 10.49 -2.32
N SER A 242 -39.03 11.10 -2.79
CA SER A 242 -40.31 11.15 -2.08
C SER A 242 -40.81 9.74 -1.77
N GLY A 243 -41.07 9.46 -0.48
CA GLY A 243 -41.36 8.10 0.01
C GLY A 243 -40.15 7.31 0.52
N GLY A 244 -38.95 7.89 0.51
CA GLY A 244 -37.76 7.36 1.18
C GLY A 244 -37.23 6.03 0.62
N ARG A 245 -37.67 5.63 -0.57
CA ARG A 245 -37.28 4.34 -1.18
C ARG A 245 -35.88 4.36 -1.73
N ILE A 246 -35.46 5.47 -2.33
CA ILE A 246 -34.11 5.63 -2.87
C ILE A 246 -33.45 6.82 -2.18
N SER A 247 -32.22 6.65 -1.71
CA SER A 247 -31.41 7.73 -1.15
C SER A 247 -29.94 7.51 -1.47
N GLY A 248 -29.16 8.57 -1.45
CA GLY A 248 -27.76 8.45 -1.83
C GLY A 248 -27.01 9.77 -1.84
N SER A 249 -25.74 9.65 -2.23
CA SER A 249 -24.87 10.77 -2.52
C SER A 249 -24.06 10.48 -3.77
N LEU A 250 -23.81 11.52 -4.57
CA LEU A 250 -22.86 11.50 -5.68
C LEU A 250 -21.85 12.61 -5.45
N ASP A 251 -20.58 12.25 -5.37
CA ASP A 251 -19.48 13.17 -5.13
C ASP A 251 -18.48 13.06 -6.29
N TYR A 252 -18.19 14.18 -6.95
CA TYR A 252 -17.04 14.32 -7.82
C TYR A 252 -15.93 15.02 -7.06
N TYR A 253 -14.72 14.49 -7.14
CA TYR A 253 -13.55 15.11 -6.52
C TYR A 253 -12.38 15.21 -7.48
N GLN A 254 -11.55 16.23 -7.25
CA GLN A 254 -10.26 16.40 -7.86
C GLN A 254 -9.22 16.70 -6.79
N LYS A 255 -8.13 15.95 -6.81
CA LYS A 255 -7.01 16.01 -5.88
C LYS A 255 -5.76 16.40 -6.65
N ARG A 256 -4.95 17.31 -6.11
CA ARG A 256 -3.65 17.70 -6.68
C ARG A 256 -2.59 17.67 -5.59
N GLY A 257 -1.65 16.74 -5.70
CA GLY A 257 -0.48 16.64 -4.83
C GLY A 257 0.70 17.36 -5.46
N THR A 258 1.21 18.39 -4.79
CA THR A 258 2.39 19.18 -5.18
C THR A 258 3.47 19.03 -4.12
N ASP A 259 4.73 19.24 -4.49
CA ASP A 259 5.87 19.06 -3.59
C ASP A 259 5.95 17.63 -3.05
N LEU A 260 5.55 16.62 -3.82
CA LEU A 260 5.58 15.23 -3.38
C LEU A 260 7.03 14.73 -3.29
N LEU A 261 7.30 13.90 -2.29
CA LEU A 261 8.62 13.34 -2.04
C LEU A 261 8.90 12.17 -2.99
N GLY A 262 9.95 12.31 -3.79
CA GLY A 262 10.46 11.30 -4.69
C GLY A 262 11.98 11.20 -4.62
N ASP A 263 12.51 10.08 -5.10
CA ASP A 263 13.95 9.95 -5.31
C ASP A 263 14.39 10.86 -6.46
N ALA A 264 15.53 11.54 -6.27
CA ALA A 264 16.16 12.45 -7.22
C ALA A 264 17.64 12.06 -7.38
N LEU A 265 18.17 12.01 -8.60
CA LEU A 265 19.57 11.66 -8.85
C LEU A 265 20.46 12.72 -8.22
N VAL A 266 21.58 12.27 -7.66
CA VAL A 266 22.64 13.17 -7.21
C VAL A 266 23.84 13.01 -8.11
N ASP A 267 24.51 14.14 -8.36
CA ASP A 267 25.74 14.15 -9.15
C ASP A 267 26.82 13.32 -8.43
N ILE A 268 27.50 12.45 -9.18
CA ILE A 268 28.51 11.55 -8.61
C ILE A 268 29.69 12.30 -7.99
N THR A 269 29.97 13.54 -8.45
CA THR A 269 31.02 14.41 -7.89
C THR A 269 30.72 14.90 -6.48
N THR A 270 29.47 14.75 -6.00
CA THR A 270 29.10 15.07 -4.61
C THR A 270 29.79 14.16 -3.58
N GLY A 271 30.37 13.03 -4.01
CA GLY A 271 31.12 12.11 -3.14
C GLY A 271 30.25 11.35 -2.14
N LEU A 272 28.91 11.43 -2.26
CA LEU A 272 27.96 10.84 -1.32
C LEU A 272 27.86 9.31 -1.40
N LYS A 273 28.51 8.68 -2.39
CA LYS A 273 28.49 7.23 -2.68
C LYS A 273 27.07 6.64 -2.83
N VAL A 274 26.10 7.49 -3.13
CA VAL A 274 24.73 7.12 -3.49
C VAL A 274 24.39 7.72 -4.85
N THR A 275 23.46 7.09 -5.57
CA THR A 275 23.00 7.56 -6.88
C THR A 275 21.76 8.44 -6.80
N SER A 276 21.00 8.39 -5.69
CA SER A 276 19.82 9.21 -5.47
C SER A 276 19.64 9.65 -4.01
N VAL A 277 18.86 10.71 -3.81
CA VAL A 277 18.39 11.20 -2.50
C VAL A 277 16.92 11.61 -2.60
N ARG A 278 16.18 11.55 -1.50
CA ARG A 278 14.75 11.88 -1.49
C ARG A 278 14.52 13.40 -1.36
N LYS A 279 13.78 13.97 -2.31
CA LYS A 279 13.49 15.41 -2.40
C LYS A 279 12.04 15.67 -2.79
N ASN A 280 11.54 16.90 -2.60
CA ASN A 280 10.22 17.32 -3.07
C ASN A 280 10.28 17.61 -4.58
N VAL A 281 10.16 16.56 -5.40
CA VAL A 281 10.42 16.57 -6.85
C VAL A 281 9.26 16.08 -7.71
N ALA A 282 8.12 15.79 -7.10
CA ALA A 282 7.02 15.12 -7.78
C ALA A 282 5.71 15.90 -7.67
N GLU A 283 4.89 15.78 -8.71
CA GLU A 283 3.53 16.29 -8.76
C GLU A 283 2.59 15.20 -9.29
N MET A 284 1.43 15.05 -8.66
CA MET A 284 0.40 14.11 -9.10
C MET A 284 -0.97 14.75 -9.04
N SER A 285 -1.88 14.27 -9.90
CA SER A 285 -3.30 14.58 -9.82
C SER A 285 -4.11 13.30 -9.67
N GLY A 286 -5.18 13.36 -8.88
CA GLY A 286 -6.23 12.36 -8.85
C GLY A 286 -7.58 12.99 -9.16
N LYS A 287 -8.48 12.24 -9.78
CA LYS A 287 -9.89 12.62 -9.89
C LYS A 287 -10.76 11.39 -9.78
N GLY A 288 -11.98 11.58 -9.31
CA GLY A 288 -12.87 10.45 -9.12
C GLY A 288 -14.32 10.84 -8.88
N ILE A 289 -15.15 9.81 -8.89
CA ILE A 289 -16.56 9.86 -8.58
C ILE A 289 -16.85 8.81 -7.53
N ASP A 290 -17.47 9.21 -6.43
CA ASP A 290 -18.00 8.30 -5.41
C ASP A 290 -19.52 8.38 -5.42
N LEU A 291 -20.17 7.22 -5.60
CA LEU A 291 -21.62 7.07 -5.57
C LEU A 291 -21.97 6.11 -4.44
N THR A 292 -22.83 6.58 -3.53
CA THR A 292 -23.56 5.72 -2.60
C THR A 292 -25.02 5.75 -2.98
N LEU A 293 -25.59 4.59 -3.29
CA LEU A 293 -27.02 4.46 -3.61
C LEU A 293 -27.65 3.40 -2.72
N ASN A 294 -28.61 3.81 -1.91
CA ASN A 294 -29.42 2.96 -1.07
C ASN A 294 -30.80 2.80 -1.71
N SER A 295 -31.30 1.57 -1.75
CA SER A 295 -32.63 1.23 -2.22
C SER A 295 -33.37 0.37 -1.21
N THR A 296 -34.60 0.74 -0.90
CA THR A 296 -35.58 -0.10 -0.21
C THR A 296 -36.46 -0.77 -1.27
N ASN A 297 -36.06 -1.95 -1.71
CA ASN A 297 -36.73 -2.68 -2.78
C ASN A 297 -38.11 -3.18 -2.31
N ILE A 298 -38.15 -3.78 -1.10
CA ILE A 298 -39.37 -4.28 -0.47
C ILE A 298 -39.37 -3.82 0.99
N ASP A 299 -40.48 -3.25 1.45
CA ASP A 299 -40.71 -2.91 2.85
C ASP A 299 -42.08 -3.42 3.30
N ARG A 300 -42.14 -4.73 3.57
CA ARG A 300 -43.34 -5.43 4.07
C ARG A 300 -42.90 -6.44 5.13
N LYS A 301 -43.66 -7.54 5.31
CA LYS A 301 -43.26 -8.68 6.17
C LYS A 301 -41.86 -9.22 5.82
N PHE A 302 -41.57 -9.23 4.52
CA PHE A 302 -40.23 -9.38 3.99
C PHE A 302 -39.69 -7.99 3.69
N LYS A 303 -38.50 -7.66 4.18
CA LYS A 303 -37.80 -6.41 3.89
C LYS A 303 -36.55 -6.72 3.10
N TRP A 304 -36.34 -6.01 2.02
CA TRP A 304 -35.13 -6.14 1.21
C TRP A 304 -34.59 -4.75 0.92
N ARG A 305 -33.37 -4.52 1.39
CA ARG A 305 -32.59 -3.31 1.13
C ARG A 305 -31.33 -3.67 0.37
N SER A 306 -30.94 -2.78 -0.53
CA SER A 306 -29.69 -2.86 -1.27
C SER A 306 -28.90 -1.57 -1.11
N THR A 307 -27.58 -1.69 -1.00
CA THR A 307 -26.66 -0.56 -1.07
C THR A 307 -25.63 -0.83 -2.14
N LEU A 308 -25.56 0.05 -3.13
CA LEU A 308 -24.50 0.11 -4.13
C LEU A 308 -23.49 1.17 -3.68
N LEU A 309 -22.24 0.74 -3.51
CA LEU A 309 -21.09 1.59 -3.31
C LEU A 309 -20.25 1.53 -4.58
N LEU A 310 -20.02 2.65 -5.25
CA LEU A 310 -19.19 2.74 -6.45
C LEU A 310 -18.18 3.86 -6.26
N ALA A 311 -16.91 3.54 -6.49
CA ALA A 311 -15.81 4.49 -6.53
C ALA A 311 -15.10 4.36 -7.89
N TYR A 312 -15.07 5.45 -8.64
CA TYR A 312 -14.24 5.61 -9.83
C TYR A 312 -13.05 6.49 -9.46
N THR A 313 -11.83 5.99 -9.60
CA THR A 313 -10.60 6.72 -9.23
C THR A 313 -9.57 6.62 -10.34
N GLN A 314 -9.05 7.76 -10.76
CA GLN A 314 -7.89 7.84 -11.65
C GLN A 314 -6.83 8.73 -11.04
N ASN A 315 -5.59 8.28 -11.08
CA ASN A 315 -4.42 9.08 -10.73
C ASN A 315 -3.51 9.22 -11.95
N ARG A 316 -2.71 10.29 -11.96
CA ARG A 316 -1.77 10.60 -13.03
C ARG A 316 -0.58 11.35 -12.45
N VAL A 317 0.62 10.92 -12.81
CA VAL A 317 1.85 11.67 -12.57
C VAL A 317 1.84 12.87 -13.50
N GLN A 318 1.96 14.07 -12.93
CA GLN A 318 1.97 15.33 -13.67
C GLN A 318 3.41 15.71 -14.01
N ASP A 319 4.28 15.66 -13.01
CA ASP A 319 5.69 15.98 -13.15
C ASP A 319 6.53 15.15 -12.16
N TYR A 320 7.75 14.84 -12.55
CA TYR A 320 8.72 14.15 -11.72
C TYR A 320 10.12 14.54 -12.18
N TYR A 321 10.93 15.14 -11.32
CA TYR A 321 12.29 15.63 -11.62
C TYR A 321 13.32 14.50 -11.90
N LEU A 322 12.86 13.29 -12.21
CA LEU A 322 13.72 12.15 -12.52
C LEU A 322 13.05 11.33 -13.63
N SER A 323 13.16 11.80 -14.86
CA SER A 323 13.00 10.92 -16.00
C SER A 323 14.34 10.24 -16.24
N THR A 324 14.61 9.12 -15.55
CA THR A 324 15.46 8.15 -16.23
C THR A 324 14.71 7.78 -17.50
N TYR A 325 15.25 8.14 -18.67
CA TYR A 325 14.61 7.77 -19.93
C TYR A 325 14.72 6.28 -20.21
N GLN A 326 15.39 5.52 -19.33
CA GLN A 326 15.53 4.08 -19.41
C GLN A 326 14.20 3.39 -19.07
N GLY A 327 13.46 3.02 -20.11
CA GLY A 327 12.18 2.31 -20.05
C GLY A 327 12.25 1.01 -19.23
N SER A 328 13.36 0.27 -19.31
CA SER A 328 13.51 -1.00 -18.60
C SER A 328 13.43 -0.88 -17.07
N THR A 329 13.71 0.29 -16.50
CA THR A 329 13.54 0.54 -15.05
C THR A 329 12.08 0.57 -14.61
N TYR A 330 11.15 0.79 -15.54
CA TYR A 330 9.71 0.85 -15.28
C TYR A 330 8.99 -0.48 -15.55
N ILE A 331 9.70 -1.50 -16.02
CA ILE A 331 9.20 -2.87 -16.13
C ILE A 331 9.27 -3.51 -14.75
N THR A 332 8.13 -3.57 -14.07
CA THR A 332 8.04 -4.12 -12.72
C THR A 332 7.52 -5.56 -12.79
N PRO A 333 8.19 -6.56 -12.20
CA PRO A 333 7.74 -7.95 -12.27
C PRO A 333 6.32 -8.16 -11.73
N GLN A 334 5.90 -7.34 -10.76
CA GLN A 334 4.62 -7.50 -10.05
C GLN A 334 3.64 -6.33 -10.18
N GLY A 335 4.02 -5.21 -10.81
CA GLY A 335 3.15 -4.04 -10.91
C GLY A 335 2.95 -3.24 -9.61
N ASN A 336 3.69 -3.56 -8.55
CA ASN A 336 3.54 -3.00 -7.21
C ASN A 336 4.53 -1.88 -6.89
N LEU A 337 5.44 -1.55 -7.80
CA LEU A 337 6.40 -0.46 -7.61
C LEU A 337 5.89 0.84 -8.24
N VAL A 338 6.30 1.95 -7.63
CA VAL A 338 6.01 3.29 -8.15
C VAL A 338 6.67 3.46 -9.52
N THR A 339 5.88 3.87 -10.49
CA THR A 339 6.28 4.15 -11.88
C THR A 339 6.06 5.64 -12.14
N PRO A 340 7.06 6.50 -11.87
CA PRO A 340 6.92 7.95 -11.90
C PRO A 340 7.00 8.52 -13.32
N VAL A 341 6.24 7.95 -14.28
CA VAL A 341 6.23 8.38 -15.68
C VAL A 341 5.12 9.41 -15.89
N ALA A 342 5.50 10.64 -16.24
CA ALA A 342 4.56 11.72 -16.52
C ALA A 342 3.52 11.30 -17.56
N GLY A 343 2.25 11.60 -17.30
CA GLY A 343 1.15 11.22 -18.17
C GLY A 343 0.49 9.88 -17.84
N TYR A 344 1.07 9.07 -16.96
CA TYR A 344 0.52 7.74 -16.62
C TYR A 344 0.15 7.65 -15.13
N PRO A 345 -0.69 6.67 -14.73
CA PRO A 345 -0.91 6.36 -13.32
C PRO A 345 0.40 6.02 -12.59
N VAL A 346 0.47 6.37 -11.30
CA VAL A 346 1.67 6.13 -10.47
C VAL A 346 2.02 4.64 -10.35
N TYR A 347 1.02 3.77 -10.47
CA TYR A 347 1.21 2.34 -10.56
C TYR A 347 0.76 1.86 -11.94
N SER A 348 1.70 1.85 -12.87
CA SER A 348 1.46 1.50 -14.27
C SER A 348 2.11 0.16 -14.62
N ILE A 349 1.39 -0.66 -15.39
CA ILE A 349 1.91 -1.89 -15.96
C ILE A 349 2.45 -1.59 -17.35
N PHE A 350 3.74 -1.28 -17.44
CA PHE A 350 4.48 -1.27 -18.70
C PHE A 350 5.05 -2.66 -19.00
N SER A 351 5.09 -3.04 -20.28
CA SER A 351 5.66 -4.30 -20.76
C SER A 351 6.57 -4.09 -21.96
N TYR A 352 7.49 -5.03 -22.19
CA TYR A 352 8.10 -5.16 -23.51
C TYR A 352 7.09 -5.67 -24.54
N ARG A 353 7.15 -5.14 -25.76
CA ARG A 353 6.37 -5.62 -26.90
C ARG A 353 6.79 -7.04 -27.26
N SER A 354 5.82 -7.93 -27.46
CA SER A 354 6.06 -9.33 -27.81
C SER A 354 5.65 -9.64 -29.25
N ALA A 355 6.49 -10.41 -29.94
CA ALA A 355 6.21 -11.00 -31.25
C ALA A 355 5.90 -12.52 -31.14
N GLY A 356 5.51 -12.98 -29.95
CA GLY A 356 5.27 -14.39 -29.66
C GLY A 356 6.55 -15.22 -29.62
N LEU A 357 6.41 -16.54 -29.69
CA LEU A 357 7.54 -17.46 -29.74
C LEU A 357 8.03 -17.65 -31.19
N ASP A 358 9.32 -17.90 -31.35
CA ASP A 358 9.94 -18.32 -32.61
C ASP A 358 9.50 -19.77 -32.95
N PRO A 359 8.85 -20.01 -34.10
CA PRO A 359 8.41 -21.36 -34.50
C PRO A 359 9.53 -22.39 -34.66
N ALA A 360 10.78 -21.96 -34.88
CA ALA A 360 11.90 -22.86 -35.11
C ALA A 360 12.55 -23.36 -33.81
N ASN A 361 12.55 -22.54 -32.76
CA ASN A 361 13.34 -22.82 -31.55
C ASN A 361 12.61 -22.48 -30.22
N GLY A 362 11.39 -21.94 -30.27
CA GLY A 362 10.59 -21.58 -29.10
C GLY A 362 11.11 -20.40 -28.28
N ASN A 363 12.02 -19.59 -28.82
CA ASN A 363 12.51 -18.40 -28.14
C ASN A 363 11.45 -17.30 -28.12
N PRO A 364 11.30 -16.56 -27.01
CA PRO A 364 10.41 -15.41 -26.98
C PRO A 364 11.01 -14.31 -27.85
N ARG A 365 10.21 -13.71 -28.73
CA ARG A 365 10.67 -12.64 -29.62
C ARG A 365 10.09 -11.31 -29.16
N GLY A 366 10.90 -10.26 -29.24
CA GLY A 366 10.49 -8.89 -28.94
C GLY A 366 10.70 -7.97 -30.13
N TYR A 367 10.55 -6.68 -29.88
CA TYR A 367 10.82 -5.64 -30.85
C TYR A 367 11.99 -4.77 -30.40
N LEU A 368 12.93 -4.51 -31.31
CA LEU A 368 13.95 -3.46 -31.18
C LEU A 368 13.63 -2.38 -32.22
N GLY A 369 13.05 -1.27 -31.76
CA GLY A 369 12.31 -0.36 -32.64
C GLY A 369 11.11 -1.09 -33.26
N ASP A 370 11.04 -1.12 -34.59
CA ASP A 370 9.96 -1.79 -35.33
C ASP A 370 10.33 -3.17 -35.89
N LYS A 371 11.55 -3.66 -35.59
CA LYS A 371 12.03 -4.97 -36.09
C LYS A 371 11.90 -6.03 -35.01
N ILE A 372 11.42 -7.21 -35.41
CA ILE A 372 11.44 -8.40 -34.55
C ILE A 372 12.90 -8.76 -34.26
N SER A 373 13.21 -8.97 -32.99
CA SER A 373 14.55 -9.28 -32.52
C SER A 373 14.53 -10.26 -31.34
N THR A 374 15.60 -11.04 -31.23
CA THR A 374 15.93 -11.87 -30.07
C THR A 374 17.19 -11.34 -29.36
N ASP A 375 17.64 -10.12 -29.67
CA ASP A 375 18.70 -9.43 -28.93
C ASP A 375 18.11 -8.86 -27.63
N TYR A 376 18.02 -9.72 -26.62
CA TYR A 376 17.42 -9.37 -25.34
C TYR A 376 18.20 -8.28 -24.61
N THR A 377 19.52 -8.22 -24.78
CA THR A 377 20.37 -7.21 -24.15
C THR A 377 20.05 -5.83 -24.71
N ALA A 378 19.84 -5.71 -26.03
CA ALA A 378 19.40 -4.44 -26.62
C ALA A 378 17.96 -4.08 -26.22
N ILE A 379 17.04 -5.05 -26.18
CA ILE A 379 15.62 -4.82 -25.85
C ILE A 379 15.41 -4.42 -24.38
N THR A 380 16.19 -4.98 -23.46
CA THR A 380 16.06 -4.77 -22.01
C THR A 380 17.11 -3.81 -21.43
N GLY A 381 18.06 -3.38 -22.26
CA GLY A 381 19.23 -2.62 -21.83
C GLY A 381 18.96 -1.15 -21.54
N ASN A 382 20.04 -0.37 -21.48
CA ASN A 382 20.01 1.07 -21.16
C ASN A 382 19.43 1.94 -22.29
N GLY A 383 19.41 1.41 -23.52
CA GLY A 383 18.88 2.11 -24.70
C GLY A 383 17.35 2.04 -24.84
N THR A 384 16.68 1.20 -24.05
CA THR A 384 15.22 1.09 -24.10
C THR A 384 14.58 2.34 -23.52
N HIS A 385 13.66 2.95 -24.24
CA HIS A 385 12.90 4.11 -23.79
C HIS A 385 11.48 3.75 -23.38
N VAL A 386 10.84 4.62 -22.59
CA VAL A 386 9.42 4.47 -22.22
C VAL A 386 8.52 4.35 -23.47
N ALA A 387 8.86 5.06 -24.54
CA ALA A 387 8.12 5.03 -25.80
C ALA A 387 8.20 3.67 -26.52
N ASP A 388 9.20 2.84 -26.21
CA ASP A 388 9.34 1.49 -26.79
C ASP A 388 8.46 0.45 -26.06
N LEU A 389 7.86 0.83 -24.92
CA LEU A 389 7.08 -0.06 -24.07
C LEU A 389 5.59 -0.02 -24.39
N VAL A 390 4.92 -1.13 -24.09
CA VAL A 390 3.45 -1.22 -24.09
C VAL A 390 2.92 -0.79 -22.74
N TYR A 391 2.07 0.23 -22.71
CA TYR A 391 1.26 0.55 -21.54
C TYR A 391 -0.01 -0.30 -21.55
N ASN A 392 -0.12 -1.23 -20.60
CA ASN A 392 -1.27 -2.13 -20.50
C ASN A 392 -2.44 -1.51 -19.72
N GLY A 393 -2.12 -0.70 -18.70
CA GLY A 393 -3.09 -0.10 -17.79
C GLY A 393 -2.53 0.07 -16.38
N PRO A 394 -3.35 0.54 -15.43
CA PRO A 394 -2.96 0.66 -14.04
C PRO A 394 -2.96 -0.71 -13.34
N SER A 395 -2.11 -0.87 -12.33
CA SER A 395 -2.15 -2.04 -11.42
C SER A 395 -3.14 -1.89 -10.26
N THR A 396 -3.80 -0.73 -10.18
CA THR A 396 -4.80 -0.42 -9.17
C THR A 396 -6.18 -0.29 -9.83
N PRO A 397 -7.26 -0.79 -9.21
CA PRO A 397 -8.61 -0.70 -9.76
C PRO A 397 -9.03 0.74 -10.07
N VAL A 398 -9.49 0.98 -11.30
CA VAL A 398 -10.06 2.27 -11.71
C VAL A 398 -11.50 2.39 -11.23
N VAL A 399 -12.23 1.28 -11.21
CA VAL A 399 -13.57 1.19 -10.63
C VAL A 399 -13.52 0.14 -9.53
N SER A 400 -14.01 0.50 -8.34
CA SER A 400 -14.14 -0.44 -7.23
C SER A 400 -15.41 -0.16 -6.46
N GLY A 401 -15.87 -1.14 -5.69
CA GLY A 401 -17.11 -0.96 -4.94
C GLY A 401 -17.66 -2.24 -4.36
N ALA A 402 -18.89 -2.14 -3.89
CA ALA A 402 -19.63 -3.26 -3.35
C ALA A 402 -21.13 -3.13 -3.58
N ILE A 403 -21.78 -4.27 -3.76
CA ILE A 403 -23.23 -4.42 -3.73
C ILE A 403 -23.57 -5.21 -2.46
N ARG A 404 -24.24 -4.53 -1.54
CA ARG A 404 -24.73 -5.11 -0.29
C ARG A 404 -26.22 -5.35 -0.40
N ASN A 405 -26.66 -6.52 0.05
CA ASN A 405 -28.07 -6.84 0.18
C ASN A 405 -28.34 -7.29 1.61
N THR A 406 -29.37 -6.69 2.22
CA THR A 406 -29.89 -7.11 3.52
C THR A 406 -31.34 -7.51 3.33
N LEU A 407 -31.65 -8.76 3.66
CA LEU A 407 -32.97 -9.36 3.55
C LEU A 407 -33.43 -9.73 4.95
N ASN A 408 -34.52 -9.14 5.43
CA ASN A 408 -35.10 -9.45 6.72
C ASN A 408 -36.45 -10.14 6.54
N TYR A 409 -36.67 -11.22 7.29
CA TYR A 409 -37.97 -11.88 7.38
C TYR A 409 -38.24 -12.26 8.83
N LYS A 410 -39.24 -11.62 9.44
CA LYS A 410 -39.51 -11.74 10.89
C LYS A 410 -38.23 -11.43 11.69
N ASN A 411 -37.69 -12.40 12.43
CA ASN A 411 -36.49 -12.24 13.23
C ASN A 411 -35.22 -12.80 12.56
N PHE A 412 -35.31 -13.20 11.30
CA PHE A 412 -34.15 -13.58 10.49
C PHE A 412 -33.65 -12.38 9.70
N GLU A 413 -32.33 -12.26 9.62
CA GLU A 413 -31.61 -11.36 8.73
C GLU A 413 -30.59 -12.16 7.92
N LEU A 414 -30.57 -11.92 6.61
CA LEU A 414 -29.55 -12.40 5.69
C LEU A 414 -28.85 -11.18 5.10
N ALA A 415 -27.54 -11.08 5.30
CA ALA A 415 -26.69 -10.06 4.71
C ALA A 415 -25.71 -10.69 3.72
N VAL A 416 -25.70 -10.18 2.48
CA VAL A 416 -24.80 -10.63 1.40
C VAL A 416 -24.00 -9.44 0.91
N ASN A 417 -22.68 -9.56 0.84
CA ASN A 417 -21.79 -8.52 0.34
C ASN A 417 -20.94 -9.04 -0.83
N ILE A 418 -21.14 -8.44 -2.00
CA ILE A 418 -20.36 -8.72 -3.21
C ILE A 418 -19.49 -7.50 -3.48
N THR A 419 -18.18 -7.69 -3.58
CA THR A 419 -17.24 -6.64 -3.97
C THR A 419 -16.86 -6.77 -5.44
N TYR A 420 -16.50 -5.65 -6.05
CA TYR A 420 -16.04 -5.63 -7.44
C TYR A 420 -14.85 -4.69 -7.60
N LYS A 421 -13.92 -5.07 -8.48
CA LYS A 421 -12.75 -4.28 -8.88
C LYS A 421 -12.54 -4.45 -10.37
N LEU A 422 -12.50 -3.34 -11.11
CA LEU A 422 -12.50 -3.32 -12.57
C LEU A 422 -11.53 -2.25 -13.11
N GLY A 423 -11.14 -2.41 -14.37
CA GLY A 423 -10.30 -1.49 -15.13
C GLY A 423 -8.81 -1.54 -14.78
N TYR A 424 -8.31 -2.69 -14.30
CA TYR A 424 -6.90 -2.82 -13.90
C TYR A 424 -6.27 -4.13 -14.35
N TYR A 425 -4.95 -4.20 -14.23
CA TYR A 425 -4.12 -5.27 -14.77
C TYR A 425 -3.12 -5.76 -13.74
N PHE A 426 -2.71 -7.01 -13.86
CA PHE A 426 -1.56 -7.56 -13.14
C PHE A 426 -0.68 -8.33 -14.11
N ARG A 427 0.57 -8.57 -13.72
CA ARG A 427 1.52 -9.39 -14.48
C ARG A 427 1.66 -10.73 -13.76
N LYS A 428 1.29 -11.84 -14.38
CA LYS A 428 1.47 -13.16 -13.74
C LYS A 428 2.95 -13.54 -13.67
N SER A 429 3.35 -14.28 -12.65
CA SER A 429 4.63 -14.97 -12.64
C SER A 429 4.64 -16.12 -13.66
N SER A 430 5.82 -16.48 -14.14
CA SER A 430 6.01 -17.61 -15.04
C SER A 430 7.36 -18.28 -14.75
N VAL A 431 7.71 -19.29 -15.56
CA VAL A 431 8.99 -19.99 -15.43
C VAL A 431 10.18 -19.05 -15.69
N SER A 432 11.22 -19.17 -14.87
CA SER A 432 12.58 -18.69 -15.17
C SER A 432 13.53 -19.87 -15.12
N TYR A 433 14.16 -20.17 -16.25
CA TYR A 433 15.14 -21.24 -16.37
C TYR A 433 16.44 -20.91 -15.64
N SER A 434 16.84 -19.62 -15.61
CA SER A 434 17.97 -19.16 -14.80
C SER A 434 17.74 -19.44 -13.32
N ALA A 435 16.58 -19.06 -12.76
CA ALA A 435 16.26 -19.31 -11.36
C ALA A 435 16.08 -20.80 -11.05
N LEU A 436 15.55 -21.58 -12.00
CA LEU A 436 15.44 -23.03 -11.89
C LEU A 436 16.83 -23.69 -11.77
N PHE A 437 17.78 -23.32 -12.62
CA PHE A 437 19.11 -23.96 -12.61
C PHE A 437 20.03 -23.43 -11.50
N SER A 438 19.92 -22.16 -11.12
CA SER A 438 20.78 -21.58 -10.08
C SER A 438 20.27 -21.83 -8.66
N GLY A 439 18.95 -21.98 -8.49
CA GLY A 439 18.30 -21.99 -7.18
C GLY A 439 17.16 -22.98 -7.02
N TRP A 440 16.93 -23.87 -7.99
CA TRP A 440 15.83 -24.86 -7.97
C TRP A 440 14.45 -24.23 -7.80
N VAL A 441 14.28 -22.98 -8.25
CA VAL A 441 12.99 -22.28 -8.21
C VAL A 441 12.10 -22.83 -9.32
N GLN A 442 11.06 -23.56 -8.95
CA GLN A 442 10.14 -24.22 -9.88
C GLN A 442 8.90 -23.36 -10.15
N HIS A 443 8.27 -23.57 -11.31
CA HIS A 443 6.99 -22.95 -11.66
C HIS A 443 6.13 -23.90 -12.50
N ALA A 444 4.82 -23.91 -12.28
CA ALA A 444 3.89 -24.83 -12.97
C ALA A 444 3.88 -24.67 -14.50
N ASP A 445 4.04 -23.43 -14.99
CA ASP A 445 4.18 -23.11 -16.42
C ASP A 445 5.25 -23.93 -17.14
N TYR A 446 6.26 -24.48 -16.45
CA TYR A 446 7.28 -25.36 -17.02
C TYR A 446 6.67 -26.53 -17.83
N MET A 447 5.52 -27.07 -17.38
CA MET A 447 4.84 -28.17 -18.05
C MET A 447 4.17 -27.76 -19.37
N SER A 448 3.92 -26.46 -19.53
CA SER A 448 3.32 -25.88 -20.74
C SER A 448 4.36 -25.25 -21.68
N ARG A 449 5.66 -25.49 -21.46
CA ARG A 449 6.74 -24.95 -22.30
C ARG A 449 6.66 -25.44 -23.74
N TRP A 450 7.11 -24.60 -24.67
CA TRP A 450 7.32 -24.97 -26.06
C TRP A 450 8.32 -26.12 -26.17
N GLN A 451 8.01 -27.13 -26.99
CA GLN A 451 8.88 -28.30 -27.21
C GLN A 451 9.14 -28.57 -28.70
N LYS A 452 8.20 -28.25 -29.58
CA LYS A 452 8.32 -28.45 -31.03
C LYS A 452 7.58 -27.38 -31.82
N THR A 453 7.94 -27.23 -33.09
CA THR A 453 7.26 -26.34 -34.03
C THR A 453 5.75 -26.61 -34.07
N GLY A 454 4.96 -25.55 -34.03
CA GLY A 454 3.50 -25.56 -33.92
C GLY A 454 3.00 -25.34 -32.48
N ASP A 455 3.82 -25.59 -31.46
CA ASP A 455 3.43 -25.36 -30.05
C ASP A 455 3.20 -23.87 -29.76
N GLU A 456 3.83 -22.96 -30.52
CA GLU A 456 3.66 -21.50 -30.39
C GLU A 456 2.22 -21.02 -30.61
N HIS A 457 1.36 -21.83 -31.22
CA HIS A 457 -0.07 -21.55 -31.37
C HIS A 457 -0.89 -21.86 -30.10
N PHE A 458 -0.32 -22.63 -29.17
CA PHE A 458 -1.01 -23.12 -27.96
C PHE A 458 -0.35 -22.65 -26.67
N THR A 459 0.93 -22.29 -26.71
CA THR A 459 1.66 -21.80 -25.54
C THR A 459 2.45 -20.53 -25.82
N THR A 460 2.52 -19.68 -24.80
CA THR A 460 3.43 -18.53 -24.76
C THR A 460 4.66 -18.82 -23.90
N ILE A 461 4.76 -20.02 -23.30
CA ILE A 461 5.86 -20.38 -22.41
C ILE A 461 7.08 -20.77 -23.28
N PRO A 462 8.22 -20.07 -23.15
CA PRO A 462 9.38 -20.30 -23.99
C PRO A 462 9.94 -21.71 -23.91
N SER A 463 10.74 -22.10 -24.89
CA SER A 463 11.52 -23.35 -24.83
C SER A 463 12.51 -23.35 -23.67
N LEU A 464 12.85 -24.55 -23.18
CA LEU A 464 13.95 -24.75 -22.25
C LEU A 464 15.27 -24.79 -23.03
N ILE A 465 16.21 -23.94 -22.63
CA ILE A 465 17.59 -23.92 -23.16
C ILE A 465 18.59 -24.08 -22.02
N TYR A 466 19.69 -24.79 -22.27
CA TYR A 466 20.81 -24.91 -21.34
C TYR A 466 22.14 -24.64 -22.08
N PRO A 467 23.04 -23.79 -21.53
CA PRO A 467 22.85 -22.98 -20.32
C PRO A 467 21.70 -21.96 -20.47
N ALA A 468 21.05 -21.61 -19.36
CA ALA A 468 20.00 -20.60 -19.38
C ALA A 468 20.57 -19.22 -19.73
N ASP A 469 19.80 -18.42 -20.48
CA ASP A 469 20.11 -17.03 -20.79
C ASP A 469 19.30 -16.10 -19.86
N PRO A 470 19.96 -15.41 -18.91
CA PRO A 470 19.28 -14.51 -17.98
C PRO A 470 18.57 -13.33 -18.67
N ASN A 471 19.10 -12.84 -19.80
CA ASN A 471 18.49 -11.72 -20.52
C ASN A 471 17.21 -12.15 -21.23
N ARG A 472 17.20 -13.38 -21.79
CA ARG A 472 15.99 -14.01 -22.36
C ARG A 472 14.89 -14.16 -21.32
N ASP A 473 15.24 -14.65 -20.14
CA ASP A 473 14.32 -14.82 -19.02
C ASP A 473 13.79 -13.46 -18.52
N ALA A 474 14.65 -12.45 -18.43
CA ALA A 474 14.26 -11.09 -18.03
C ALA A 474 13.31 -10.43 -19.04
N PHE A 475 13.58 -10.58 -20.35
CA PHE A 475 12.67 -10.12 -21.40
C PHE A 475 11.31 -10.80 -21.30
N TYR A 476 11.29 -12.13 -21.18
CA TYR A 476 10.04 -12.89 -21.06
C TYR A 476 9.24 -12.51 -19.80
N ALA A 477 9.91 -12.38 -18.66
CA ALA A 477 9.29 -11.95 -17.41
C ALA A 477 8.68 -10.54 -17.53
N GLY A 478 9.28 -9.64 -18.32
CA GLY A 478 8.78 -8.28 -18.57
C GLY A 478 7.81 -8.14 -19.75
N SER A 479 7.51 -9.22 -20.47
CA SER A 479 6.73 -9.20 -21.71
C SER A 479 5.23 -8.99 -21.46
N GLU A 480 4.53 -8.40 -22.43
CA GLU A 480 3.07 -8.23 -22.41
C GLU A 480 2.32 -9.56 -22.42
N THR A 481 2.96 -10.64 -22.87
CA THR A 481 2.40 -12.01 -22.83
C THR A 481 2.05 -12.50 -21.44
N LEU A 482 2.64 -11.91 -20.40
CA LEU A 482 2.37 -12.24 -19.00
C LEU A 482 1.38 -11.28 -18.33
N VAL A 483 0.91 -10.25 -19.02
CA VAL A 483 -0.07 -9.31 -18.45
C VAL A 483 -1.48 -9.83 -18.65
N ARG A 484 -2.32 -9.69 -17.62
CA ARG A 484 -3.73 -10.12 -17.60
C ARG A 484 -4.61 -9.02 -17.05
N ARG A 485 -5.84 -8.96 -17.57
CA ARG A 485 -6.91 -8.17 -16.95
C ARG A 485 -7.26 -8.75 -15.59
N ALA A 486 -7.35 -7.85 -14.62
CA ALA A 486 -7.55 -8.16 -13.21
C ALA A 486 -9.02 -7.96 -12.76
N ASP A 487 -9.89 -7.55 -13.69
CA ASP A 487 -11.32 -7.31 -13.44
C ASP A 487 -11.96 -8.55 -12.79
N HIS A 488 -12.61 -8.37 -11.65
CA HIS A 488 -13.24 -9.48 -10.94
C HIS A 488 -14.40 -9.05 -10.01
N LEU A 489 -15.23 -10.03 -9.66
CA LEU A 489 -16.29 -9.95 -8.66
C LEU A 489 -16.01 -10.98 -7.57
N ARG A 490 -16.13 -10.59 -6.29
CA ARG A 490 -15.88 -11.47 -5.15
C ARG A 490 -17.09 -11.50 -4.22
N LEU A 491 -17.47 -12.69 -3.79
CA LEU A 491 -18.41 -12.85 -2.69
C LEU A 491 -17.63 -12.73 -1.37
N GLN A 492 -17.70 -11.54 -0.77
CA GLN A 492 -16.87 -11.25 0.41
C GLN A 492 -17.41 -11.98 1.63
N TYR A 493 -18.72 -11.90 1.88
CA TYR A 493 -19.35 -12.64 2.96
C TYR A 493 -20.85 -12.87 2.74
N ILE A 494 -21.34 -13.90 3.42
CA ILE A 494 -22.76 -14.13 3.71
C ILE A 494 -22.90 -14.24 5.23
N SER A 495 -23.84 -13.50 5.81
CA SER A 495 -24.13 -13.53 7.24
C SER A 495 -25.60 -13.79 7.46
N ILE A 496 -25.92 -14.75 8.33
CA ILE A 496 -27.28 -15.02 8.78
C ILE A 496 -27.35 -14.71 10.27
N ALA A 497 -28.35 -13.94 10.67
CA ALA A 497 -28.64 -13.65 12.07
C ALA A 497 -30.09 -14.03 12.40
N TYR A 498 -30.29 -14.55 13.61
CA TYR A 498 -31.61 -14.79 14.18
C TYR A 498 -31.69 -14.12 15.55
N SER A 499 -32.61 -13.16 15.69
CA SER A 499 -32.94 -12.56 16.99
C SER A 499 -34.05 -13.38 17.65
N VAL A 500 -33.81 -13.87 18.87
CA VAL A 500 -34.80 -14.69 19.57
C VAL A 500 -35.90 -13.78 20.12
N PRO A 501 -37.16 -13.90 19.63
CA PRO A 501 -38.23 -13.02 20.06
C PRO A 501 -38.71 -13.36 21.47
N GLY A 502 -38.99 -12.34 22.28
CA GLY A 502 -39.83 -12.50 23.48
C GLY A 502 -39.22 -13.31 24.62
N ILE A 503 -37.92 -13.16 24.88
CA ILE A 503 -37.28 -13.77 26.06
C ILE A 503 -37.85 -13.12 27.33
N LYS A 504 -38.74 -13.85 28.01
CA LYS A 504 -39.35 -13.47 29.29
C LYS A 504 -39.06 -14.55 30.32
N SER A 505 -37.77 -14.77 30.61
CA SER A 505 -37.38 -15.73 31.66
C SER A 505 -37.15 -15.00 32.97
N LYS A 506 -37.83 -15.42 34.04
CA LYS A 506 -37.51 -14.97 35.42
C LYS A 506 -36.24 -15.65 35.98
N LYS A 507 -35.78 -16.73 35.35
CA LYS A 507 -34.63 -17.55 35.81
C LYS A 507 -33.32 -17.21 35.11
N LEU A 508 -33.38 -16.70 33.89
CA LEU A 508 -32.20 -16.28 33.14
C LEU A 508 -32.24 -14.77 32.99
N PRO A 509 -31.22 -14.03 33.43
CA PRO A 509 -31.21 -12.56 33.38
C PRO A 509 -30.99 -12.04 31.95
N ILE A 510 -31.42 -12.74 30.90
CA ILE A 510 -31.19 -12.38 29.49
C ILE A 510 -32.41 -11.62 28.97
N ARG A 511 -32.20 -10.41 28.45
CA ARG A 511 -33.22 -9.57 27.79
C ARG A 511 -33.29 -9.82 26.30
N ASP A 512 -32.13 -9.89 25.65
CA ASP A 512 -32.01 -10.06 24.21
C ASP A 512 -30.96 -11.12 23.89
N LEU A 513 -31.26 -11.97 22.90
CA LEU A 513 -30.37 -13.00 22.40
C LEU A 513 -30.36 -12.97 20.88
N SER A 514 -29.16 -12.91 20.29
CA SER A 514 -28.95 -13.01 18.85
C SER A 514 -27.95 -14.11 18.56
N ILE A 515 -28.33 -14.99 17.64
CA ILE A 515 -27.46 -16.05 17.11
C ILE A 515 -27.04 -15.64 15.71
N THR A 516 -25.77 -15.80 15.39
CA THR A 516 -25.19 -15.39 14.10
C THR A 516 -24.31 -16.49 13.54
N ALA A 517 -24.39 -16.70 12.23
CA ALA A 517 -23.48 -17.51 11.46
C ALA A 517 -22.95 -16.65 10.31
N ASN A 518 -21.63 -16.53 10.20
CA ASN A 518 -20.98 -15.74 9.17
C ASN A 518 -20.01 -16.63 8.39
N ALA A 519 -20.08 -16.51 7.06
CA ALA A 519 -19.14 -17.13 6.15
C ALA A 519 -18.47 -16.02 5.34
N SER A 520 -17.15 -15.88 5.48
CA SER A 520 -16.36 -14.82 4.84
C SER A 520 -15.23 -15.41 3.98
N ASN A 521 -14.70 -14.57 3.07
CA ASN A 521 -13.73 -14.96 2.05
C ASN A 521 -14.23 -16.11 1.16
N LEU A 522 -15.51 -16.07 0.77
CA LEU A 522 -16.17 -17.17 0.06
C LEU A 522 -15.62 -17.42 -1.36
N GLY A 523 -14.90 -16.44 -1.92
CA GLY A 523 -14.15 -16.56 -3.17
C GLY A 523 -14.69 -15.68 -4.29
N MET A 524 -14.10 -15.82 -5.46
CA MET A 524 -14.47 -15.06 -6.65
C MET A 524 -15.72 -15.64 -7.31
N LEU A 525 -16.67 -14.76 -7.66
CA LEU A 525 -17.82 -15.11 -8.49
C LEU A 525 -17.45 -15.07 -9.97
N TRP A 526 -16.53 -14.18 -10.34
CA TRP A 526 -16.09 -13.99 -11.73
C TRP A 526 -14.71 -13.34 -11.79
N ALA A 527 -13.92 -13.69 -12.80
CA ALA A 527 -12.66 -13.04 -13.17
C ALA A 527 -12.55 -12.89 -14.69
N ALA A 528 -11.94 -11.80 -15.15
CA ALA A 528 -11.61 -11.61 -16.56
C ALA A 528 -10.46 -12.52 -17.01
N ASN A 529 -9.43 -12.72 -16.19
CA ASN A 529 -8.33 -13.61 -16.51
C ASN A 529 -8.82 -15.07 -16.64
N LYS A 530 -8.20 -15.84 -17.53
CA LYS A 530 -8.53 -17.24 -17.79
C LYS A 530 -7.54 -18.22 -17.17
N ASP A 531 -6.54 -17.71 -16.46
CA ASP A 531 -5.47 -18.51 -15.86
C ASP A 531 -5.87 -19.06 -14.48
N GLY A 532 -7.07 -18.71 -13.97
CA GLY A 532 -7.54 -19.15 -12.65
C GLY A 532 -6.85 -18.45 -11.48
N ILE A 533 -6.16 -17.34 -11.76
CA ILE A 533 -5.42 -16.57 -10.76
C ILE A 533 -6.37 -15.59 -10.06
N ASP A 534 -6.29 -15.54 -8.72
CA ASP A 534 -6.99 -14.53 -7.92
C ASP A 534 -6.27 -13.17 -8.09
N PRO A 535 -6.89 -12.15 -8.72
CA PRO A 535 -6.23 -10.87 -8.98
C PRO A 535 -5.97 -10.01 -7.74
N ASP A 536 -6.57 -10.34 -6.58
CA ASP A 536 -6.20 -9.69 -5.31
C ASP A 536 -4.95 -10.33 -4.68
N TYR A 537 -4.66 -11.57 -5.04
CA TYR A 537 -3.52 -12.36 -4.53
C TYR A 537 -2.75 -13.04 -5.67
N PRO A 538 -2.28 -12.31 -6.70
CA PRO A 538 -1.69 -12.92 -7.89
C PRO A 538 -0.33 -13.59 -7.64
N TYR A 539 0.31 -13.29 -6.50
CA TYR A 539 1.62 -13.83 -6.10
C TYR A 539 1.58 -14.53 -4.74
N ASP A 540 0.40 -14.60 -4.11
CA ASP A 540 0.22 -15.07 -2.75
C ASP A 540 -0.90 -16.12 -2.68
N ILE A 541 -0.94 -16.87 -1.59
CA ILE A 541 -2.04 -17.81 -1.35
C ILE A 541 -3.29 -17.02 -0.98
N SER A 542 -4.39 -17.27 -1.68
CA SER A 542 -5.68 -16.66 -1.37
C SER A 542 -6.12 -16.99 0.07
N PRO A 543 -6.73 -16.03 0.79
CA PRO A 543 -7.16 -16.26 2.16
C PRO A 543 -8.18 -17.40 2.23
N PRO A 544 -8.09 -18.28 3.24
CA PRO A 544 -9.02 -19.39 3.37
C PRO A 544 -10.43 -18.87 3.69
N LYS A 545 -11.43 -19.69 3.32
CA LYS A 545 -12.82 -19.48 3.72
C LYS A 545 -12.92 -19.55 5.23
N MET A 546 -13.55 -18.56 5.86
CA MET A 546 -13.73 -18.52 7.31
C MET A 546 -15.20 -18.67 7.65
N LEU A 547 -15.51 -19.62 8.54
CA LEU A 547 -16.84 -19.82 9.11
C LEU A 547 -16.78 -19.46 10.59
N SER A 548 -17.66 -18.57 11.04
CA SER A 548 -17.76 -18.19 12.44
C SER A 548 -19.20 -18.23 12.92
N PHE A 549 -19.39 -18.74 14.14
CA PHE A 549 -20.67 -18.76 14.82
C PHE A 549 -20.56 -17.89 16.07
N GLY A 550 -21.51 -16.97 16.24
CA GLY A 550 -21.50 -16.00 17.32
C GLY A 550 -22.83 -15.96 18.06
N LEU A 551 -22.76 -15.78 19.37
CA LEU A 551 -23.93 -15.59 20.24
C LEU A 551 -23.73 -14.28 21.00
N ARG A 552 -24.72 -13.38 20.90
CA ARG A 552 -24.75 -12.12 21.65
C ARG A 552 -25.94 -12.14 22.59
N ALA A 553 -25.67 -12.07 23.89
CA ALA A 553 -26.68 -11.93 24.94
C ALA A 553 -26.55 -10.56 25.60
N GLN A 554 -27.68 -9.92 25.88
CA GLN A 554 -27.75 -8.72 26.71
C GLN A 554 -28.56 -9.03 27.96
N PHE A 555 -28.05 -8.60 29.12
CA PHE A 555 -28.61 -8.92 30.44
C PHE A 555 -29.35 -7.74 31.07
#